data_AF-A0A1H7KEQ9-F1
#
_entry.id   AF-A0A1H7KEQ9-F1
#
_cell.length_a   1.000
_cell.length_b   1.000
_cell.length_c   1.000
_cell.angle_alpha   90.00
_cell.angle_beta   90.00
_cell.angle_gamma   90.00
#
_symmetry.space_group_name_H-M   'P 1'
#
loop_
_entity.id
_entity.type
_entity.pdbx_description
1 polymer ?
#
loop_
_entity_poly.entity_id
_entity_poly.type
_entity_poly.pdbx_seq_one_letter_code
_entity_poly.pdbx_strand_id
1 'polypeptide(L)' 'MKEQDLRAVEAMCSCGMDFDTLCACFPGFLAADLKNVYDNYKGVSQPVPSVAMSVNCS' A
#
# COMPACT_ATOMS: atom_id res chain seq x y z
N MET A 1 8.24 -12.33 4.46
CA MET A 1 8.39 -11.31 3.40
C MET A 1 9.79 -10.74 3.39
N LYS A 2 10.37 -10.43 2.22
CA LYS A 2 11.61 -9.65 2.15
C LYS A 2 11.26 -8.15 2.29
N GLU A 3 12.27 -7.35 2.63
CA GLU A 3 12.11 -5.90 2.79
C GLU A 3 11.64 -5.21 1.49
N GLN A 4 12.05 -5.74 0.34
CA GLN A 4 11.62 -5.23 -0.98
C GLN A 4 10.14 -5.53 -1.25
N ASP A 5 9.63 -6.68 -0.77
CA ASP A 5 8.21 -7.04 -0.89
C ASP A 5 7.36 -6.15 0.01
N LEU A 6 7.83 -5.87 1.24
CA LEU A 6 7.16 -4.97 2.17
C LEU A 6 6.99 -3.57 1.57
N ARG A 7 8.06 -2.97 1.03
CA ARG A 7 7.96 -1.66 0.37
C ARG A 7 7.02 -1.67 -0.83
N ALA A 8 6.97 -2.76 -1.59
CA ALA A 8 6.06 -2.88 -2.73
C ALA A 8 4.59 -2.91 -2.28
N VAL A 9 4.27 -3.67 -1.22
CA VAL A 9 2.93 -3.71 -0.62
C VAL A 9 2.55 -2.34 -0.05
N GLU A 10 3.45 -1.67 0.67
CA GLU A 10 3.22 -0.33 1.21
C GLU A 10 2.97 0.71 0.11
N ALA A 11 3.73 0.66 -0.99
CA ALA A 11 3.54 1.54 -2.14
C ALA A 11 2.17 1.29 -2.82
N MET A 12 1.76 0.03 -2.96
CA MET A 12 0.45 -0.34 -3.51
C MET A 12 -0.70 0.11 -2.58
N CYS A 13 -0.55 -0.08 -1.27
CA CYS A 13 -1.46 0.46 -0.25
C CYS A 13 -1.57 1.99 -0.36
N SER A 14 -0.44 2.68 -0.57
CA SER A 14 -0.40 4.14 -0.72
C SER A 14 -1.08 4.64 -1.99
N CYS A 15 -1.14 3.83 -3.04
CA CYS A 15 -1.94 4.11 -4.23
C CYS A 15 -3.44 3.87 -4.02
N GLY A 16 -3.84 3.38 -2.84
CA GLY A 16 -5.24 3.10 -2.52
C GLY A 16 -5.73 1.75 -3.03
N MET A 17 -4.83 0.78 -3.29
CA MET A 17 -5.25 -0.56 -3.69
C MET A 17 -5.97 -1.30 -2.56
N ASP A 18 -6.94 -2.13 -2.95
CA ASP A 18 -7.64 -3.04 -2.06
C ASP A 18 -6.79 -4.27 -1.69
N PHE A 19 -7.14 -4.88 -0.56
CA PHE A 19 -6.46 -6.07 -0.05
C PHE A 19 -6.54 -7.26 -1.02
N ASP A 20 -7.65 -7.40 -1.74
CA ASP A 20 -7.84 -8.46 -2.73
C ASP A 20 -6.84 -8.31 -3.89
N THR A 21 -6.65 -7.08 -4.38
CA THR A 21 -5.66 -6.75 -5.40
C THR A 21 -4.23 -7.03 -4.94
N LEU A 22 -3.91 -6.75 -3.67
CA LEU A 22 -2.62 -7.12 -3.10
C LEU A 22 -2.42 -8.64 -3.09
N CYS A 23 -3.42 -9.42 -2.69
CA CYS A 23 -3.34 -10.89 -2.75
C CYS A 23 -3.13 -11.40 -4.19
N ALA A 24 -3.77 -10.75 -5.18
CA ALA A 24 -3.57 -11.07 -6.58
C ALA A 24 -2.18 -10.69 -7.12
N CYS A 25 -1.61 -9.56 -6.68
CA CYS A 25 -0.24 -9.15 -7.04
C CYS A 25 0.85 -10.00 -6.37
N PHE A 26 0.54 -10.57 -5.21
CA PHE A 26 1.47 -11.33 -4.38
C PHE A 26 0.96 -12.77 -4.11
N PRO A 27 0.72 -13.59 -5.16
CA PRO A 27 0.10 -14.91 -5.02
C PRO A 27 0.99 -15.93 -4.28
N GLY A 28 2.28 -15.64 -4.15
CA GLY A 28 3.24 -16.46 -3.39
C GLY A 28 3.31 -16.13 -1.90
N PHE A 29 2.57 -15.13 -1.43
CA PHE A 29 2.57 -14.70 -0.03
C PHE A 29 1.30 -15.12 0.69
N LEU A 30 1.42 -15.32 2.00
CA LEU A 30 0.27 -15.62 2.82
C LEU A 30 -0.60 -14.37 2.96
N ALA A 31 -1.92 -14.55 2.76
CA ALA A 31 -2.89 -13.49 2.97
C ALA A 31 -2.79 -12.88 4.39
N ALA A 32 -2.43 -13.68 5.41
CA ALA A 32 -2.22 -13.20 6.77
C ALA A 32 -1.07 -12.18 6.87
N ASP A 33 0.05 -12.42 6.17
CA ASP A 33 1.19 -11.51 6.16
C ASP A 33 0.83 -10.20 5.44
N LEU A 34 0.23 -10.31 4.25
CA LEU A 34 -0.27 -9.16 3.49
C LEU A 34 -1.29 -8.36 4.30
N LYS A 35 -2.18 -9.05 5.04
CA LYS A 35 -3.22 -8.41 5.84
C LYS A 35 -2.59 -7.65 6.99
N ASN A 36 -1.56 -8.20 7.63
CA ASN A 36 -0.85 -7.50 8.70
C ASN A 36 -0.25 -6.17 8.20
N VAL A 37 0.37 -6.16 7.01
CA VAL A 37 0.93 -4.94 6.42
C VAL A 37 -0.17 -3.96 6.03
N TYR A 38 -1.25 -4.44 5.42
CA TYR A 38 -2.40 -3.64 5.02
C TYR A 38 -3.10 -2.97 6.21
N ASP A 39 -3.35 -3.73 7.28
CA ASP A 39 -3.99 -3.26 8.51
C ASP A 39 -3.10 -2.26 9.26
N ASN A 40 -1.79 -2.53 9.34
CA ASN A 40 -0.81 -1.58 9.88
C ASN A 40 -0.79 -0.28 9.06
N TYR A 41 -0.79 -0.36 7.73
CA TYR A 41 -0.83 0.82 6.87
C TYR A 41 -2.12 1.64 7.06
N LYS A 42 -3.28 0.97 7.08
CA LYS A 42 -4.59 1.60 7.33
C LYS A 42 -4.73 2.17 8.75
N GLY A 43 -4.15 1.52 9.75
CA GLY A 43 -4.18 1.94 11.15
C GLY A 43 -3.19 3.06 11.49
N VAL A 44 -2.09 3.19 10.74
CA VAL A 44 -1.06 4.21 10.94
C VAL A 44 -1.28 5.46 10.05
N SER A 45 -2.00 5.35 8.92
CA SER A 45 -2.17 6.45 7.97
C SER A 45 -3.63 6.86 7.76
N GLN A 46 -4.10 7.84 8.54
CA GLN A 46 -4.79 9.01 8.00
C GLN A 46 -3.95 10.22 8.47
N PRO A 47 -3.47 11.11 7.58
CA PRO A 47 -4.19 11.64 6.43
C PRO A 47 -3.53 11.25 5.10
N VAL A 48 -4.36 10.89 4.12
CA VAL A 48 -3.99 11.04 2.71
C VAL A 48 -3.44 12.46 2.50
N PRO A 49 -2.18 12.66 2.07
CA PRO A 49 -1.90 13.85 1.31
C PRO A 49 -2.65 13.61 0.01
N SER A 50 -3.86 14.18 -0.09
CA SER A 50 -4.40 14.52 -1.40
C SER A 50 -3.23 15.05 -2.19
N VAL A 51 -2.87 14.35 -3.27
CA VAL A 51 -1.88 14.80 -4.23
C VAL A 51 -2.43 16.11 -4.80
N ALA A 52 -2.24 17.20 -4.06
CA ALA A 52 -2.32 18.55 -4.54
C ALA A 52 -1.00 18.78 -5.25
N MET A 53 -0.79 18.04 -6.35
CA MET A 53 0.12 18.49 -7.38
C MET A 53 -0.55 19.69 -8.03
N SER A 54 -0.49 20.83 -7.34
CA SER A 54 -0.60 22.14 -7.96
C SER A 54 0.69 22.30 -8.77
N VAL A 55 0.71 21.70 -9.97
CA VAL A 55 1.67 22.04 -11.01
C VAL A 55 1.39 23.48 -11.41
N ASN A 56 1.97 24.42 -10.66
CA ASN A 56 2.07 25.80 -11.12
C ASN A 56 3.22 25.83 -12.14
N CYS A 57 2.88 25.58 -13.41
CA CYS A 57 3.75 25.90 -14.52
C CYS A 57 3.60 27.40 -14.81
N SER A 58 4.38 28.21 -14.10
CA SER A 58 4.59 29.64 -14.39
C SER A 58 5.87 29.85 -15.19
#